data_AF-F3FYC2-F1
#
_entry.id   AF-F3FYC2-F1
#
_cell.length_a   1.000
_cell.length_b   1.000
_cell.length_c   1.000
_cell.angle_alpha   90.00
_cell.angle_beta   90.00
_cell.angle_gamma   90.00
#
_symmetry.space_group_name_H-M   'P 1'
#
loop_
_entity.id
_entity.type
_entity.pdbx_description
1 polymer ?
#
loop_
_entity_poly.entity_id
_entity_poly.type
_entity_poly.pdbx_seq_one_letter_code
_entity_poly.pdbx_strand_id
1 'polypeptide(L)' 'PDAVALMFEEQTLSYGELNARANQVAHRLLSLGVRPDDRVAICVERGPAMIIG' A
#
# COMPACT_ATOMS: atom_id res chain seq x y z
N PRO A 1 1.25 9.54 -13.98
CA PRO A 1 0.91 8.47 -13.00
C PRO A 1 1.34 7.07 -13.49
N ASP A 2 1.49 6.89 -14.79
CA ASP A 2 1.72 5.57 -15.43
C ASP A 2 3.19 5.13 -15.44
N ALA A 3 4.08 5.94 -14.87
CA ALA A 3 5.47 5.55 -14.65
C ALA A 3 5.54 4.40 -13.64
N VAL A 4 6.39 3.43 -13.93
CA VAL A 4 6.60 2.27 -13.05
C VAL A 4 7.17 2.73 -11.71
N ALA A 5 6.47 2.40 -10.62
CA ALA A 5 6.89 2.67 -9.25
C ALA A 5 7.47 1.43 -8.57
N LEU A 6 6.93 0.25 -8.89
CA LEU A 6 7.32 -1.00 -8.25
C LEU A 6 7.29 -2.14 -9.27
N MET A 7 8.35 -2.94 -9.28
CA MET A 7 8.43 -4.16 -10.07
C MET A 7 8.80 -5.30 -9.13
N PHE A 8 7.98 -6.36 -9.12
CA PHE A 8 8.18 -7.53 -8.28
C PHE A 8 7.80 -8.77 -9.08
N GLU A 9 8.80 -9.64 -9.31
CA GLU A 9 8.66 -10.80 -10.22
C GLU A 9 8.10 -10.37 -11.59
N GLU A 10 6.98 -10.94 -12.01
CA GLU A 10 6.32 -10.64 -13.29
C GLU A 10 5.32 -9.47 -13.19
N GLN A 11 5.17 -8.88 -11.99
CA GLN A 11 4.21 -7.80 -11.75
C GLN A 11 4.89 -6.44 -11.78
N THR A 12 4.26 -5.51 -12.48
CA THR A 12 4.67 -4.11 -12.54
C THR A 12 3.51 -3.25 -12.08
N LEU A 13 3.77 -2.32 -11.17
CA LEU A 13 2.82 -1.35 -10.67
C LEU A 13 3.31 0.05 -11.00
N SER A 14 2.43 0.84 -11.60
CA SER A 14 2.64 2.27 -11.78
C SER A 14 2.47 3.03 -10.46
N TYR A 15 2.96 4.28 -10.43
CA TYR A 15 2.72 5.19 -9.30
C TYR A 15 1.21 5.38 -9.03
N GLY A 16 0.40 5.45 -10.09
CA GLY A 16 -1.05 5.59 -9.98
C GLY A 16 -1.69 4.39 -9.28
N GLU A 17 -1.35 3.18 -9.72
CA GLU A 17 -1.90 1.94 -9.15
C GLU A 17 -1.41 1.69 -7.72
N LEU A 18 -0.13 1.96 -7.45
CA LEU A 18 0.43 1.86 -6.11
C LEU A 18 -0.30 2.79 -5.14
N ASN A 19 -0.44 4.06 -5.51
CA ASN A 19 -1.12 5.06 -4.69
C ASN A 19 -2.62 4.73 -4.50
N ALA A 20 -3.30 4.24 -5.54
CA ALA A 20 -4.69 3.83 -5.43
C ALA A 20 -4.87 2.68 -4.42
N ARG A 21 -3.99 1.68 -4.46
CA ARG A 21 -4.02 0.56 -3.50
C ARG A 21 -3.66 1.00 -2.08
N ALA A 22 -2.64 1.84 -1.93
CA ALA A 22 -2.24 2.38 -0.62
C ALA A 22 -3.38 3.21 0.02
N ASN A 23 -4.08 4.02 -0.77
CA ASN A 23 -5.22 4.79 -0.29
C ASN A 23 -6.40 3.91 0.15
N GLN A 24 -6.62 2.77 -0.50
CA GLN A 24 -7.64 1.81 -0.04
C GLN A 24 -7.32 1.26 1.35
N VAL A 25 -6.05 0.92 1.59
CA VAL A 25 -5.59 0.48 2.92
C VAL A 25 -5.76 1.61 3.94
N ALA A 26 -5.31 2.82 3.61
CA ALA A 26 -5.45 3.99 4.48
C ALA A 26 -6.92 4.27 4.85
N HIS A 27 -7.85 4.24 3.89
CA HIS A 27 -9.27 4.42 4.16
C HIS A 27 -9.85 3.33 5.07
N ARG A 28 -9.40 2.09 4.91
CA ARG A 28 -9.79 0.99 5.81
C ARG A 28 -9.23 1.19 7.22
N LEU A 29 -7.99 1.64 7.36
CA LEU A 29 -7.40 1.94 8.67
C LEU A 29 -8.15 3.08 9.35
N LEU A 30 -8.49 4.13 8.61
CA LEU A 30 -9.30 5.24 9.11
C LEU A 30 -10.70 4.78 9.56
N SER A 31 -11.34 3.86 8.82
CA SER A 31 -12.65 3.31 9.21
C SER A 31 -12.58 2.39 10.44
N LEU A 32 -11.42 1.79 10.71
CA LEU A 32 -11.13 1.06 11.94
C LEU A 32 -10.80 1.99 13.13
N GLY A 33 -10.74 3.30 12.91
CA GLY A 33 -10.54 4.32 13.95
C GLY A 33 -9.08 4.72 14.19
N VAL A 34 -8.16 4.33 13.31
CA VAL A 34 -6.74 4.71 13.38
C VAL A 34 -6.59 6.22 13.27
N ARG A 35 -5.78 6.80 14.17
CA ARG A 35 -5.48 8.24 14.26
C ARG A 35 -4.01 8.52 13.95
N PRO A 36 -3.65 9.79 13.69
CA PRO A 36 -2.24 10.18 13.72
C PRO A 36 -1.60 9.73 15.03
N ASP A 37 -0.36 9.27 14.95
CA ASP A 37 0.45 8.67 16.03
C ASP A 37 0.06 7.25 16.48
N ASP A 38 -1.01 6.65 15.94
CA ASP A 38 -1.31 5.24 16.17
C ASP A 38 -0.34 4.33 15.41
N ARG A 39 0.06 3.23 16.06
CA ARG A 39 0.96 2.23 15.48
C ARG A 39 0.16 1.11 14.83
N VAL A 40 0.38 0.89 13.53
CA VAL A 40 -0.20 -0.22 12.77
C VAL A 40 0.91 -1.23 12.45
N ALA A 41 0.74 -2.48 12.89
CA ALA A 41 1.66 -3.56 12.53
C ALA A 41 1.34 -4.09 11.13
N ILE A 42 2.37 -4.21 10.29
CA ILE A 42 2.26 -4.79 8.95
C ILE A 42 2.82 -6.22 9.00
N CYS A 43 1.94 -7.21 8.87
CA CYS A 43 2.31 -8.62 8.81
C CYS A 43 1.98 -9.19 7.43
N VAL A 44 2.90 -9.05 6.50
CA VAL A 44 2.76 -9.53 5.12
C VAL A 44 4.01 -10.27 4.68
N GLU A 45 3.85 -11.23 3.77
CA GLU A 45 4.97 -11.87 3.11
C GLU A 45 5.72 -10.88 2.20
N ARG A 46 6.96 -11.23 1.82
CA ARG A 46 7.76 -10.39 0.92
C ARG A 46 7.05 -10.25 -0.42
N GLY A 47 6.70 -9.02 -0.78
CA GLY A 47 6.02 -8.71 -2.03
C GLY A 47 5.50 -7.28 -2.09
N PRO A 48 4.71 -6.94 -3.12
CA PRO A 48 4.16 -5.59 -3.31
C PRO A 48 3.34 -5.09 -2.13
N ALA A 49 2.67 -6.01 -1.42
CA ALA A 49 1.89 -5.71 -0.22
C ALA A 49 2.71 -5.04 0.89
N MET A 50 4.02 -5.30 0.96
CA MET A 50 4.92 -4.66 1.93
C MET A 50 5.09 -3.15 1.70
N ILE A 51 4.94 -2.69 0.46
CA ILE A 51 5.07 -1.27 0.09
C ILE A 51 3.69 -0.58 0.05
N ILE A 52 2.62 -1.34 -0.14
CA ILE A 52 1.24 -0.84 -0.15
C ILE A 52 0.67 -0.67 1.27
N GLY A 53 1.13 -1.51 2.22
CA GLY A 53 0.56 -1.69 3.55
C GLY A 53 0.91 -0.63 4.58
#